data_AF-X0JVL0-F1
#
_entry.id   AF-X0JVL0-F1
#
_cell.length_a   1.000
_cell.length_b   1.000
_cell.length_c   1.000
_cell.angle_alpha   90.00
_cell.angle_beta   90.00
_cell.angle_gamma   90.00
#
_symmetry.space_group_name_H-M   'P 1'
#
loop_
_entity.id
_entity.type
_entity.pdbx_description
1 polymer ?
#
loop_
_entity_poly.entity_id
_entity_poly.type
_entity_poly.pdbx_seq_one_letter_code
_entity_poly.pdbx_strand_id
1 'polypeptide(L)'
;MANALEPTLPASALSSWMEDLYARIFVQPDDEVSASTIKESISEDFTARINHDHYTPQSFHDIIMKFRVDNKTTIHETKELQSWDAPDGSGAGCVSQFVRFTDSNKETGVGSTSSTLLIASIKVVNGRKILVELTEVLKAAA
;
A
#
# COMPACT_ATOMS: atom_id res chain seq x y z
N MET A 1 12.60 -29.56 -15.89
CA MET A 1 13.58 -28.64 -15.30
C MET A 1 12.88 -27.94 -14.15
N ALA A 2 13.34 -28.14 -12.92
CA ALA A 2 12.77 -27.45 -11.77
C ALA A 2 13.23 -25.99 -11.84
N ASN A 3 12.30 -25.05 -12.04
CA ASN A 3 12.58 -23.65 -11.74
C ASN A 3 12.84 -23.60 -10.24
N ALA A 4 14.11 -23.54 -9.86
CA ALA A 4 14.49 -23.10 -8.53
C ALA A 4 13.96 -21.67 -8.41
N LEU A 5 12.80 -21.53 -7.76
CA LEU A 5 12.32 -20.24 -7.31
C LEU A 5 13.45 -19.63 -6.50
N GLU A 6 13.91 -18.45 -6.92
CA GLU A 6 14.94 -17.72 -6.22
C GLU A 6 14.60 -17.67 -4.72
N PRO A 7 15.60 -17.82 -3.84
CA PRO A 7 15.37 -17.67 -2.40
C PRO A 7 14.66 -16.34 -2.17
N THR A 8 13.61 -16.35 -1.35
CA THR A 8 12.95 -15.12 -0.90
C THR A 8 14.00 -14.22 -0.27
N LEU A 9 14.45 -13.23 -1.05
CA LEU A 9 15.33 -12.19 -0.56
C LEU A 9 14.61 -11.48 0.60
N PRO A 10 15.34 -11.07 1.64
CA PRO A 10 14.75 -10.23 2.67
C PRO A 10 14.14 -8.99 2.01
N ALA A 11 13.00 -8.54 2.54
CA ALA A 11 12.34 -7.34 2.03
C ALA A 11 13.30 -6.15 2.02
N SER A 12 13.30 -5.38 0.94
CA SER A 12 14.04 -4.12 0.84
C SER A 12 13.53 -3.11 1.86
N ALA A 13 14.36 -2.10 2.15
CA ALA A 13 13.94 -0.99 3.01
C ALA A 13 12.73 -0.23 2.45
N LEU A 14 12.57 -0.19 1.12
CA LEU A 14 11.39 0.37 0.46
C LEU A 14 10.15 -0.51 0.69
N SER A 15 10.29 -1.83 0.57
CA SER A 15 9.20 -2.77 0.82
C SER A 15 8.73 -2.70 2.27
N SER A 16 9.65 -2.73 3.24
CA SER A 16 9.28 -2.62 4.66
C SER A 16 8.59 -1.29 4.96
N TRP A 17 9.07 -0.18 4.38
CA TRP A 17 8.41 1.11 4.56
C TRP A 17 7.00 1.14 3.96
N MET A 18 6.81 0.52 2.79
CA MET A 18 5.51 0.44 2.13
C MET A 18 4.52 -0.42 2.92
N GLU A 19 4.99 -1.53 3.49
CA GLU A 19 4.21 -2.41 4.38
C GLU A 19 3.76 -1.65 5.64
N ASP A 20 4.68 -0.92 6.28
CA ASP A 20 4.38 -0.07 7.44
C ASP A 20 3.39 1.05 7.10
N LEU A 21 3.50 1.63 5.91
CA LEU A 21 2.53 2.62 5.41
C LEU A 21 1.14 2.01 5.27
N TYR A 22 1.02 0.85 4.62
CA TYR A 22 -0.27 0.16 4.45
C TYR A 22 -0.87 -0.26 5.79
N ALA A 23 -0.05 -0.75 6.72
CA ALA A 23 -0.51 -1.08 8.06
C ALA A 23 -1.10 0.15 8.78
N ARG A 24 -0.44 1.32 8.69
CA ARG A 24 -0.90 2.57 9.30
C ARG A 24 -2.12 3.20 8.60
N ILE A 25 -2.31 2.95 7.31
CA ILE A 25 -3.48 3.46 6.58
C ILE A 25 -4.69 2.52 6.74
N PHE A 26 -4.51 1.22 6.55
CA PHE A 26 -5.61 0.26 6.37
C PHE A 26 -5.86 -0.65 7.58
N VAL A 27 -4.81 -1.09 8.27
CA VAL A 27 -4.93 -2.14 9.32
C VAL A 27 -5.18 -1.54 10.70
N GLN A 28 -4.50 -0.45 11.03
CA GLN A 28 -4.65 0.19 12.33
C GLN A 28 -6.11 0.69 12.54
N PRO A 29 -6.67 0.59 13.76
CA PRO A 29 -8.10 0.76 14.00
C PRO A 29 -8.58 2.21 14.16
N ASP A 30 -7.67 3.16 14.37
CA ASP A 30 -7.96 4.56 14.66
C ASP A 30 -8.02 5.41 13.38
N ASP A 31 -9.19 5.97 13.09
CA ASP A 31 -9.40 6.73 11.85
C ASP A 31 -8.60 8.04 11.81
N GLU A 32 -8.29 8.66 12.95
CA GLU A 32 -7.45 9.86 13.00
C GLU A 32 -5.99 9.52 12.67
N VAL A 33 -5.49 8.37 13.12
CA VAL A 33 -4.15 7.87 12.77
C VAL A 33 -4.04 7.55 11.28
N SER A 34 -5.11 7.03 10.66
CA SER A 34 -5.15 6.77 9.22
C SER A 34 -5.08 8.09 8.44
N ALA A 35 -5.98 9.02 8.76
CA ALA A 35 -6.10 10.30 8.09
C ALA A 35 -4.83 11.13 8.20
N SER A 36 -4.22 11.19 9.39
CA SER A 36 -2.93 11.86 9.61
C SER A 36 -1.80 11.18 8.85
N THR A 37 -1.75 9.85 8.82
CA THR A 37 -0.73 9.11 8.05
C THR A 37 -0.82 9.44 6.56
N ILE A 38 -2.03 9.47 5.99
CA ILE A 38 -2.26 9.86 4.60
C ILE A 38 -1.71 11.27 4.36
N LYS A 39 -2.08 12.23 5.21
CA LYS A 39 -1.62 13.63 5.08
C LYS A 39 -0.10 13.79 5.18
N GLU A 40 0.56 12.99 6.02
CA GLU A 40 2.00 13.12 6.28
C GLU A 40 2.88 12.32 5.32
N SER A 41 2.35 11.22 4.77
CA SER A 41 3.14 10.24 4.01
C SER A 41 2.78 10.16 2.54
N ILE A 42 1.77 10.90 2.08
CA ILE A 42 1.34 10.98 0.67
C ILE A 42 1.53 12.41 0.16
N SER A 43 2.07 12.53 -1.05
CA SER A 43 2.33 13.82 -1.71
C SER A 43 1.03 14.57 -2.02
N GLU A 44 1.08 15.90 -2.00
CA GLU A 44 -0.03 16.76 -2.47
C GLU A 44 -0.29 16.59 -3.98
N ASP A 45 0.72 16.18 -4.75
CA ASP A 45 0.62 15.86 -6.18
C ASP A 45 0.46 14.34 -6.44
N PHE A 46 0.10 13.57 -5.41
CA PHE A 46 -0.04 12.12 -5.53
C PHE A 46 -1.09 11.72 -6.57
N THR A 47 -0.82 10.62 -7.28
CA THR A 47 -1.84 9.97 -8.11
C THR A 47 -1.87 8.46 -7.84
N ALA A 48 -3.08 7.91 -7.76
CA ALA A 48 -3.29 6.47 -7.75
C ALA A 48 -4.06 6.01 -8.98
N ARG A 49 -3.74 4.80 -9.44
CA ARG A 49 -4.55 4.04 -10.40
C ARG A 49 -4.86 2.69 -9.79
N ILE A 50 -6.12 2.42 -9.50
CA ILE A 50 -6.54 1.12 -8.99
C ILE A 50 -7.45 0.51 -10.03
N ASN A 51 -7.01 -0.58 -10.66
CA ASN A 51 -7.65 -1.13 -11.85
C ASN A 51 -7.80 -0.06 -12.94
N HIS A 52 -9.03 0.29 -13.32
CA HIS A 52 -9.31 1.31 -14.34
C HIS A 52 -9.58 2.70 -13.74
N ASP A 53 -9.68 2.81 -12.42
CA ASP A 53 -10.06 4.05 -11.74
C ASP A 53 -8.84 4.91 -11.39
N HIS A 54 -9.03 6.23 -11.42
CA HIS A 54 -8.03 7.24 -11.11
C HIS A 54 -8.37 7.98 -9.84
N TYR A 55 -7.37 8.16 -8.98
CA TYR A 55 -7.52 8.87 -7.72
C TYR A 55 -6.49 9.99 -7.60
N THR A 56 -6.99 11.19 -7.33
CA THR A 56 -6.25 12.30 -6.73
C THR A 56 -5.97 12.02 -5.25
N PRO A 57 -5.10 12.79 -4.57
CA PRO A 57 -4.85 12.60 -3.14
C PRO A 57 -6.13 12.73 -2.32
N GLN A 58 -6.98 13.72 -2.63
CA GLN A 58 -8.25 13.92 -1.93
C GLN A 58 -9.22 12.76 -2.16
N SER A 59 -9.43 12.33 -3.40
CA SER A 59 -10.34 11.22 -3.68
C SER A 59 -9.82 9.88 -3.14
N PHE A 60 -8.51 9.69 -3.06
CA PHE A 60 -7.87 8.52 -2.45
C PHE A 60 -8.09 8.52 -0.93
N HIS A 61 -7.87 9.66 -0.28
CA HIS A 61 -8.22 9.85 1.13
C HIS A 61 -9.70 9.53 1.38
N ASP A 62 -10.60 10.12 0.60
CA ASP A 62 -12.04 10.03 0.84
C ASP A 62 -12.57 8.61 0.68
N ILE A 63 -12.08 7.85 -0.32
CA ILE A 63 -12.48 6.45 -0.49
C ILE A 63 -11.96 5.56 0.64
N ILE A 64 -10.75 5.81 1.14
CA ILE A 64 -10.18 5.08 2.28
C ILE A 64 -11.00 5.36 3.53
N MET A 65 -11.24 6.63 3.84
CA MET A 65 -12.00 7.01 5.04
C MET A 65 -13.43 6.48 4.99
N LYS A 66 -14.08 6.55 3.82
CA LYS A 66 -15.40 5.95 3.60
C LYS A 66 -15.38 4.44 3.81
N PHE A 67 -14.41 3.73 3.25
CA PHE A 67 -14.28 2.28 3.42
C PHE A 67 -14.11 1.90 4.90
N ARG A 68 -13.28 2.66 5.63
CA ARG A 68 -12.95 2.42 7.03
C ARG A 68 -14.11 2.61 7.98
N VAL A 69 -15.15 3.39 7.64
CA VAL A 69 -16.35 3.52 8.50
C VAL A 69 -16.91 2.15 8.85
N ASP A 70 -17.11 1.32 7.83
CA ASP A 70 -17.83 0.05 7.96
C ASP A 70 -16.90 -1.16 7.99
N ASN A 71 -15.63 -1.02 7.57
CA ASN A 71 -14.74 -2.15 7.33
C ASN A 71 -13.41 -2.03 8.08
N LYS A 72 -12.82 -3.19 8.36
CA LYS A 72 -11.44 -3.35 8.82
C LYS A 72 -10.66 -4.21 7.84
N THR A 73 -9.38 -3.94 7.68
CA THR A 73 -8.48 -4.72 6.84
C THR A 73 -7.50 -5.51 7.69
N THR A 74 -7.25 -6.76 7.31
CA THR A 74 -6.18 -7.61 7.84
C THR A 74 -5.28 -8.00 6.69
N ILE A 75 -3.99 -7.66 6.76
CA ILE A 75 -2.98 -8.11 5.79
C ILE A 75 -2.43 -9.46 6.25
N HIS A 76 -2.42 -10.44 5.36
CA HIS A 76 -1.94 -11.80 5.63
C HIS A 76 -0.56 -12.07 5.05
N GLU A 77 -0.26 -11.43 3.92
CA GLU A 77 0.99 -11.61 3.19
C GLU A 77 1.32 -10.33 2.44
N THR A 78 2.57 -9.91 2.57
CA THR A 78 3.21 -8.94 1.68
C THR A 78 4.43 -9.61 1.08
N LYS A 79 4.51 -9.65 -0.24
CA LYS A 79 5.65 -10.21 -0.97
C LYS A 79 6.22 -9.15 -1.91
N GLU A 80 7.45 -8.74 -1.66
CA GLU A 80 8.21 -7.95 -2.64
C GLU A 80 8.44 -8.79 -3.92
N LEU A 81 8.20 -8.17 -5.08
CA LEU A 81 8.54 -8.75 -6.38
C LEU A 81 9.83 -8.14 -6.93
N GLN A 82 9.96 -6.82 -6.83
CA GLN A 82 11.13 -6.09 -7.26
C GLN A 82 11.16 -4.71 -6.64
N SER A 83 12.34 -4.25 -6.28
CA SER A 83 12.63 -2.88 -5.87
C SER A 83 13.72 -2.26 -6.75
N TRP A 84 13.71 -0.93 -6.80
CA TRP A 84 14.76 -0.11 -7.37
C TRP A 84 15.05 1.05 -6.40
N ASP A 85 16.25 1.06 -5.82
CA ASP A 85 16.74 2.17 -5.03
C ASP A 85 17.34 3.25 -5.94
N ALA A 86 17.02 4.52 -5.64
CA ALA A 86 17.64 5.64 -6.33
C ALA A 86 19.17 5.62 -6.08
N PRO A 87 19.99 5.84 -7.13
CA PRO A 87 21.45 5.71 -7.04
C PRO A 87 22.12 6.82 -6.20
N ASP A 88 21.36 7.85 -5.80
CA ASP A 88 21.83 8.96 -4.99
C ASP A 88 21.90 8.64 -3.49
N GLY A 89 21.50 7.44 -3.08
CA GLY A 89 21.51 7.01 -1.68
C GLY A 89 20.51 7.74 -0.79
N SER A 90 19.54 8.45 -1.38
CA SER A 90 18.51 9.19 -0.64
C SER A 90 17.55 8.28 0.13
N GLY A 91 17.44 7.01 -0.29
CA GLY A 91 16.39 6.09 0.15
C GLY A 91 15.05 6.30 -0.58
N ALA A 92 15.03 7.12 -1.63
CA ALA A 92 13.95 7.14 -2.62
C ALA A 92 14.05 5.94 -3.57
N GLY A 93 12.97 5.66 -4.29
CA GLY A 93 12.96 4.56 -5.24
C GLY A 93 11.56 4.12 -5.63
N CYS A 94 11.48 2.92 -6.17
CA CYS A 94 10.22 2.27 -6.50
C CYS A 94 10.21 0.84 -5.95
N VAL A 95 9.04 0.36 -5.54
CA VAL A 95 8.87 -1.02 -5.10
C VAL A 95 7.57 -1.59 -5.67
N SER A 96 7.63 -2.85 -6.07
CA SER A 96 6.47 -3.64 -6.48
C SER A 96 6.23 -4.76 -5.48
N GLN A 97 4.97 -4.91 -5.07
CA GLN A 97 4.57 -5.89 -4.06
C GLN A 97 3.30 -6.60 -4.48
N PHE A 98 3.18 -7.85 -4.08
CA PHE A 98 1.93 -8.58 -4.05
C PHE A 98 1.44 -8.66 -2.61
N VAL A 99 0.19 -8.26 -2.37
CA VAL A 99 -0.42 -8.23 -1.04
C VAL A 99 -1.68 -9.08 -1.03
N ARG A 100 -1.82 -9.98 -0.04
CA ARG A 100 -3.09 -10.67 0.27
C ARG A 100 -3.66 -10.12 1.56
N PHE A 101 -4.95 -9.82 1.55
CA PHE A 101 -5.63 -9.24 2.69
C PHE A 101 -7.09 -9.69 2.76
N THR A 102 -7.70 -9.53 3.93
CA THR A 102 -9.14 -9.69 4.13
C THR A 102 -9.70 -8.37 4.60
N ASP A 103 -10.75 -7.91 3.93
CA ASP A 103 -11.60 -6.84 4.44
C ASP A 103 -12.81 -7.48 5.11
N SER A 104 -13.20 -6.98 6.28
CA SER A 104 -14.38 -7.46 7.00
C SER A 104 -15.22 -6.31 7.49
N ASN A 105 -16.53 -6.44 7.36
CA ASN A 105 -17.47 -5.50 7.94
C ASN A 105 -17.37 -5.57 9.48
N LYS A 106 -17.28 -4.41 10.13
CA LYS A 106 -17.05 -4.27 11.58
C LYS A 106 -18.22 -4.79 12.42
N GLU A 107 -19.45 -4.66 11.93
CA GLU A 107 -20.67 -5.06 12.64
C GLU A 107 -20.93 -6.56 12.52
N THR A 108 -20.91 -7.08 11.30
CA THR A 108 -21.29 -8.46 11.00
C THR A 108 -20.12 -9.45 11.10
N GLY A 109 -18.89 -8.97 11.02
CA GLY A 109 -17.69 -9.80 10.93
C GLY A 109 -17.54 -10.56 9.61
N VAL A 110 -18.48 -10.42 8.67
CA VAL A 110 -18.40 -11.04 7.34
C VAL A 110 -17.30 -10.34 6.55
N GLY A 111 -16.43 -11.14 5.92
CA GLY A 111 -15.28 -10.61 5.20
C GLY A 111 -14.96 -11.38 3.92
N SER A 112 -14.16 -10.74 3.09
CA SER A 112 -13.77 -11.18 1.76
C SER A 112 -12.26 -11.09 1.60
N THR A 113 -11.65 -12.17 1.12
CA THR A 113 -10.21 -12.23 0.89
C THR A 113 -9.87 -11.79 -0.53
N SER A 114 -9.08 -10.72 -0.62
CA SER A 114 -8.67 -10.09 -1.86
C SER A 114 -7.14 -10.14 -1.99
N SER A 115 -6.66 -9.77 -3.18
CA SER A 115 -5.23 -9.55 -3.38
C SER A 115 -5.00 -8.39 -4.34
N THR A 116 -3.90 -7.68 -4.16
CA THR A 116 -3.47 -6.61 -5.06
C THR A 116 -2.02 -6.79 -5.47
N LEU A 117 -1.73 -6.53 -6.74
CA LEU A 117 -0.38 -6.27 -7.22
C LEU A 117 -0.22 -4.76 -7.28
N LEU A 118 0.74 -4.22 -6.54
CA LEU A 118 1.01 -2.78 -6.49
C LEU A 118 2.40 -2.42 -6.99
N ILE A 119 2.54 -1.23 -7.53
CA ILE A 119 3.79 -0.53 -7.80
C ILE A 119 3.69 0.83 -7.14
N ALA A 120 4.61 1.11 -6.21
CA ALA A 120 4.69 2.35 -5.47
C ALA A 120 5.97 3.11 -5.84
N SER A 121 5.83 4.41 -6.13
CA SER A 121 6.95 5.33 -6.28
C SER A 121 7.09 6.19 -5.04
N ILE A 122 8.30 6.23 -4.49
CA ILE A 122 8.61 6.84 -3.20
C ILE A 122 9.72 7.87 -3.40
N LYS A 123 9.47 9.10 -2.97
CA LYS A 123 10.48 10.16 -2.91
C LYS A 123 10.87 10.44 -1.46
N VAL A 124 12.00 11.10 -1.27
CA VAL A 124 12.37 11.67 0.03
C VAL A 124 12.24 13.19 -0.03
N VAL A 125 11.37 13.74 0.81
CA VAL A 125 11.10 15.17 0.92
C VAL A 125 11.37 15.58 2.37
N ASN A 126 12.23 16.57 2.58
CA ASN A 126 12.64 17.02 3.91
C ASN A 126 13.09 15.88 4.85
N GLY A 127 13.82 14.91 4.29
CA GLY A 127 14.34 13.74 5.02
C GLY A 127 13.31 12.66 5.34
N ARG A 128 12.07 12.77 4.84
CA ARG A 128 11.01 11.77 5.05
C ARG A 128 10.62 11.11 3.74
N LYS A 129 10.37 9.80 3.76
CA LYS A 129 9.80 9.08 2.61
C LYS A 129 8.34 9.49 2.42
N ILE A 130 7.97 9.77 1.17
CA ILE A 130 6.64 10.21 0.73
C ILE A 130 6.24 9.37 -0.47
N LEU A 131 5.03 8.81 -0.44
CA LEU A 131 4.42 8.13 -1.57
C LEU A 131 3.94 9.17 -2.59
N VAL A 132 4.41 9.06 -3.83
CA VAL A 132 4.08 10.02 -4.89
C VAL A 132 3.23 9.43 -6.00
N GLU A 133 3.31 8.12 -6.23
CA GLU A 133 2.49 7.43 -7.21
C GLU A 133 2.21 6.00 -6.75
N LEU A 134 1.00 5.53 -7.03
CA LEU A 134 0.58 4.16 -6.76
C LEU A 134 -0.19 3.61 -7.96
N THR A 135 0.19 2.44 -8.44
CA THR A 135 -0.61 1.67 -9.39
C THR A 135 -0.94 0.33 -8.79
N GLU A 136 -2.20 -0.07 -8.83
CA GLU A 136 -2.70 -1.33 -8.31
C GLU A 136 -3.52 -2.10 -9.34
N VAL A 137 -3.34 -3.41 -9.37
CA VAL A 137 -4.28 -4.37 -9.96
C VAL A 137 -4.91 -5.15 -8.82
N LEU A 138 -6.07 -4.66 -8.38
CA LEU A 138 -6.84 -5.23 -7.30
C LEU A 138 -7.75 -6.34 -7.85
N LYS A 139 -7.54 -7.55 -7.36
CA LYS A 139 -8.47 -8.66 -7.51
C LYS A 139 -9.27 -8.82 -6.22
N ALA A 140 -10.50 -8.29 -6.24
CA ALA A 140 -11.46 -8.50 -5.17
C ALA A 140 -11.87 -9.98 -5.07
N ALA A 141 -12.27 -10.42 -3.88
CA ALA A 141 -12.96 -11.71 -3.73
C ALA A 141 -14.20 -11.74 -4.65
N ALA A 142 -14.44 -12.90 -5.27
CA ALA A 142 -15.64 -13.15 -6.07
C ALA A 142 -16.87 -13.36 -5.19
#